data_AF-A0A1W9UWP8-F1
#
_entry.id   AF-A0A1W9UWP8-F1
#
_cell.length_a   1.000
_cell.length_b   1.000
_cell.length_c   1.000
_cell.angle_alpha   90.00
_cell.angle_beta   90.00
_cell.angle_gamma   90.00
#
_symmetry.space_group_name_H-M   'P 1'
#
loop_
_entity.id
_entity.type
_entity.pdbx_description
1 polymer ?
#
loop_
_entity_poly.entity_id
_entity_poly.type
_entity_poly.pdbx_seq_one_letter_code
_entity_poly.pdbx_strand_id
1 'polypeptide(L)'
;MGVGVAVFLKKTAPHAKKVAPVKQAQLVNVQQVVREDALALIYSYGTVIAARTVVLKSQVSGQVVDLNPKFDVGACLPMATPILHIDPRDYQLDITRQQATLKKAQAA
;
A
#
# COMPACT_ATOMS: atom_id res chain seq x y z
N MET A 1 94.48 -30.92 30.81
CA MET A 1 93.08 -31.37 30.63
C MET A 1 92.11 -30.28 30.19
N GLY A 2 92.32 -28.98 30.53
CA GLY A 2 91.37 -27.92 30.15
C GLY A 2 91.32 -27.56 28.65
N VAL A 3 92.46 -27.57 27.96
CA VAL A 3 92.52 -27.20 26.53
C VAL A 3 91.82 -28.22 25.63
N GLY A 4 91.93 -29.52 25.96
CA GLY A 4 91.27 -30.59 25.20
C GLY A 4 89.75 -30.49 25.25
N VAL A 5 89.19 -30.13 26.41
CA VAL A 5 87.74 -29.94 26.61
C VAL A 5 87.23 -28.73 25.83
N ALA A 6 87.99 -27.63 25.83
CA ALA A 6 87.64 -26.42 25.10
C ALA A 6 87.59 -26.65 23.57
N VAL A 7 88.54 -27.41 23.03
CA VAL A 7 88.57 -27.76 21.60
C VAL A 7 87.42 -28.70 21.24
N PHE A 8 87.12 -29.66 22.12
CA PHE A 8 86.00 -30.59 21.90
C PHE A 8 84.66 -29.86 21.84
N LEU A 9 84.40 -28.96 22.79
CA LEU A 9 83.18 -28.14 22.83
C LEU A 9 83.02 -27.21 21.64
N LYS A 10 84.12 -26.65 21.13
CA LYS A 10 84.08 -25.78 19.94
C LYS A 10 83.78 -26.57 18.66
N LYS A 11 84.21 -27.82 18.59
CA LYS A 11 84.04 -28.69 17.41
C LYS A 11 82.66 -29.34 17.34
N THR A 12 82.02 -29.58 18.48
CA THR A 12 80.64 -30.09 18.57
C THR A 12 79.59 -28.99 18.69
N ALA A 13 79.99 -27.72 18.61
CA ALA A 13 79.08 -26.58 18.63
C ALA A 13 78.09 -26.68 17.46
N PRO A 14 76.77 -26.78 17.72
CA PRO A 14 75.79 -26.97 16.67
C PRO A 14 75.64 -25.68 15.86
N HIS A 15 75.92 -25.74 14.56
CA HIS A 15 75.65 -24.62 13.67
C HIS A 15 74.19 -24.62 13.24
N ALA A 16 73.45 -23.58 13.65
CA ALA A 16 72.07 -23.36 13.28
C ALA A 16 71.93 -23.26 11.75
N LYS A 17 71.18 -24.19 11.15
CA LYS A 17 70.80 -24.12 9.73
C LYS A 17 69.92 -22.90 9.51
N LYS A 18 70.33 -22.00 8.62
CA LYS A 18 69.53 -20.85 8.19
C LYS A 18 68.34 -21.36 7.37
N VAL A 19 67.15 -21.30 7.95
CA VAL A 19 65.88 -21.56 7.24
C VAL A 19 65.48 -20.27 6.53
N ALA A 20 65.18 -20.34 5.23
CA ALA A 20 64.69 -19.18 4.49
C ALA A 20 63.37 -18.69 5.10
N PRO A 21 63.20 -17.38 5.37
CA PRO A 21 61.94 -16.86 5.89
C PRO A 21 60.80 -17.19 4.91
N VAL A 22 59.78 -17.90 5.39
CA VAL A 22 58.57 -18.13 4.61
C VAL A 22 57.90 -16.77 4.41
N LYS A 23 57.65 -16.37 3.16
CA LYS A 23 56.89 -15.14 2.85
C LYS A 23 55.52 -15.27 3.52
N GLN A 24 55.31 -14.53 4.60
CA GLN A 24 54.00 -14.41 5.24
C GLN A 24 53.11 -13.60 4.32
N ALA A 25 52.16 -14.26 3.66
CA ALA A 25 51.13 -13.56 2.90
C ALA A 25 50.29 -12.73 3.87
N GLN A 26 50.08 -11.46 3.55
CA GLN A 26 49.26 -10.58 4.36
C GLN A 26 47.80 -11.01 4.19
N LEU A 27 47.19 -11.45 5.30
CA LEU A 27 45.80 -11.87 5.31
C LEU A 27 44.91 -10.65 5.03
N VAL A 28 44.17 -10.71 3.93
CA VAL A 28 43.21 -9.68 3.53
C VAL A 28 41.86 -10.32 3.31
N ASN A 29 40.81 -9.59 3.67
CA ASN A 29 39.44 -9.99 3.38
C ASN A 29 39.04 -9.41 2.03
N VAL A 30 38.54 -10.27 1.15
CA VAL A 30 37.97 -9.89 -0.14
C VAL A 30 36.50 -10.28 -0.18
N GLN A 31 35.70 -9.47 -0.85
CA GLN A 31 34.32 -9.78 -1.16
C GLN A 31 34.15 -9.80 -2.67
N GLN A 32 33.62 -10.90 -3.20
CA GLN A 32 33.34 -11.03 -4.61
C GLN A 32 32.07 -10.26 -4.95
N VAL A 33 32.16 -9.37 -5.93
CA VAL A 33 30.99 -8.65 -6.45
C VAL A 33 30.26 -9.58 -7.42
N VAL A 34 28.97 -9.77 -7.17
CA VAL A 34 28.06 -10.52 -8.05
C VAL A 34 27.08 -9.54 -8.66
N ARG A 35 26.84 -9.68 -9.97
CA ARG A 35 25.84 -8.88 -10.66
C ARG A 35 24.47 -9.41 -10.30
N GLU A 36 23.64 -8.54 -9.73
CA GLU A 36 22.24 -8.82 -9.43
C GLU A 36 21.38 -7.69 -10.00
N ASP A 37 20.19 -8.04 -10.48
CA ASP A 37 19.22 -7.04 -10.92
C ASP A 37 18.52 -6.47 -9.68
N ALA A 38 18.71 -5.19 -9.42
CA ALA A 38 18.10 -4.48 -8.30
C ALA A 38 16.93 -3.61 -8.78
N LEU A 39 15.76 -3.78 -8.18
CA LEU A 39 14.61 -2.91 -8.42
C LEU A 39 14.60 -1.77 -7.41
N ALA A 40 14.56 -0.53 -7.91
CA ALA A 40 14.36 0.64 -7.08
C ALA A 40 12.86 0.84 -6.80
N LEU A 41 12.43 0.61 -5.55
CA LEU A 41 11.08 0.93 -5.10
C LEU A 41 11.01 2.41 -4.73
N ILE A 42 10.21 3.17 -5.47
CA ILE A 42 9.96 4.58 -5.19
C ILE A 42 8.61 4.70 -4.49
N TYR A 43 8.62 5.16 -3.24
CA TYR A 43 7.40 5.45 -2.48
C TYR A 43 7.00 6.91 -2.69
N SER A 44 5.75 7.13 -3.09
CA SER A 44 5.17 8.47 -3.23
C SER A 44 3.96 8.63 -2.32
N TYR A 45 3.70 9.87 -1.93
CA TYR A 45 2.58 10.23 -1.06
C TYR A 45 1.67 11.21 -1.77
N GLY A 46 0.39 11.15 -1.46
CA GLY A 46 -0.63 12.04 -2.01
C GLY A 46 -1.85 12.09 -1.11
N THR A 47 -2.78 12.98 -1.43
CA THR A 47 -4.03 13.13 -0.69
C THR A 47 -5.13 12.29 -1.33
N VAL A 48 -5.85 11.52 -0.52
CA VAL A 48 -7.03 10.78 -0.98
C VAL A 48 -8.20 11.74 -1.08
N ILE A 49 -8.85 11.77 -2.24
CA ILE A 49 -10.07 12.54 -2.49
C ILE A 49 -11.22 11.59 -2.81
N ALA A 50 -12.45 12.03 -2.54
CA ALA A 50 -13.64 11.26 -2.89
C ALA A 50 -13.72 11.08 -4.41
N ALA A 51 -13.92 9.84 -4.88
CA ALA A 51 -14.06 9.56 -6.31
C ALA A 51 -15.30 10.21 -6.91
N ARG A 52 -16.37 10.38 -6.11
CA ARG A 52 -17.63 11.03 -6.50
C ARG A 52 -18.21 11.76 -5.30
N THR A 53 -18.71 12.96 -5.53
CA THR A 53 -19.46 13.75 -4.54
C THR A 53 -20.78 14.15 -5.15
N VAL A 54 -21.88 13.88 -4.44
CA VAL A 54 -23.22 14.21 -4.90
C VAL A 54 -23.92 15.10 -3.86
N VAL A 55 -24.61 16.13 -4.35
CA VAL A 55 -25.47 16.97 -3.52
C VAL A 55 -26.90 16.52 -3.77
N LEU A 56 -27.51 15.88 -2.78
CA LEU A 56 -28.88 15.42 -2.87
C LEU A 56 -29.84 16.62 -2.83
N LYS A 57 -30.72 16.70 -3.83
CA LYS A 57 -31.76 17.71 -3.95
C LYS A 57 -33.06 17.05 -4.34
N SER A 58 -34.17 17.55 -3.80
CA SER A 58 -35.47 17.10 -4.27
C SER A 58 -35.70 17.55 -5.71
N GLN A 59 -36.22 16.65 -6.54
CA GLN A 59 -36.60 16.96 -7.92
C GLN A 59 -37.98 17.63 -8.00
N VAL A 60 -38.80 17.44 -6.96
CA VAL A 60 -40.18 17.95 -6.90
C VAL A 60 -40.45 18.63 -5.57
N SER A 61 -41.43 19.53 -5.53
CA SER A 61 -41.82 20.19 -4.27
C SER A 61 -42.76 19.30 -3.45
N GLY A 62 -42.84 19.49 -2.15
CA GLY A 62 -43.83 18.77 -1.35
C GLY A 62 -43.36 18.50 0.06
N GLN A 63 -44.27 17.95 0.86
CA GLN A 63 -44.01 17.61 2.24
C GLN A 63 -43.29 16.25 2.32
N VAL A 64 -42.24 16.17 3.13
CA VAL A 64 -41.58 14.91 3.45
C VAL A 64 -42.46 14.15 4.45
N VAL A 65 -42.86 12.93 4.11
CA VAL A 65 -43.73 12.09 4.94
C VAL A 65 -43.00 10.90 5.56
N ASP A 66 -41.87 10.50 4.99
CA ASP A 66 -41.04 9.41 5.51
C ASP A 66 -39.55 9.69 5.28
N LEU A 67 -38.72 9.20 6.19
CA LEU A 67 -37.27 9.30 6.17
C LEU A 67 -36.68 7.94 6.48
N ASN A 68 -35.70 7.51 5.69
CA ASN A 68 -35.04 6.24 5.92
C ASN A 68 -34.29 6.26 7.26
N PRO A 69 -34.50 5.28 8.17
CA PRO A 69 -33.84 5.26 9.47
C PRO A 69 -32.31 5.11 9.40
N LYS A 70 -31.78 4.66 8.26
CA LYS A 70 -30.33 4.56 8.01
C LYS A 70 -29.74 5.84 7.42
N PHE A 71 -30.57 6.84 7.11
CA PHE A 71 -30.10 8.13 6.62
C PHE A 71 -29.70 9.02 7.80
N ASP A 72 -28.49 8.78 8.30
CA ASP A 72 -27.88 9.54 9.39
C ASP A 72 -26.46 9.99 9.00
N VAL A 73 -25.91 10.94 9.76
CA VAL A 73 -24.60 11.53 9.48
C VAL A 73 -23.51 10.46 9.55
N GLY A 74 -22.77 10.31 8.45
CA GLY A 74 -21.72 9.30 8.32
C GLY A 74 -22.21 7.90 7.96
N ALA A 75 -23.50 7.71 7.74
CA ALA A 75 -24.03 6.42 7.32
C ALA A 75 -23.69 6.08 5.86
N CYS A 76 -23.44 4.80 5.59
CA CYS A 76 -23.25 4.26 4.25
C CYS A 76 -24.57 3.67 3.74
N LEU A 77 -25.10 4.22 2.65
CA LEU A 77 -26.32 3.74 2.01
C LEU A 77 -25.99 3.07 0.66
N PRO A 78 -26.55 1.88 0.38
CA PRO A 78 -26.43 1.26 -0.94
C PRO A 78 -27.03 2.14 -2.05
N MET A 79 -26.55 1.95 -3.28
CA MET A 79 -27.13 2.60 -4.45
C MET A 79 -28.62 2.26 -4.59
N ALA A 80 -29.40 3.23 -5.07
CA ALA A 80 -30.85 3.12 -5.26
C ALA A 80 -31.67 2.89 -3.96
N THR A 81 -31.08 3.13 -2.79
CA THR A 81 -31.83 3.10 -1.52
C THR A 81 -32.73 4.34 -1.44
N PRO A 82 -34.04 4.20 -1.17
CA PRO A 82 -34.92 5.33 -0.89
C PRO A 82 -34.45 6.07 0.35
N ILE A 83 -34.23 7.38 0.24
CA ILE A 83 -33.71 8.22 1.33
C ILE A 83 -34.87 8.91 2.06
N LEU A 84 -35.79 9.49 1.29
CA LEU A 84 -36.96 10.20 1.77
C LEU A 84 -38.15 9.92 0.86
N HIS A 85 -39.35 10.04 1.40
CA HIS A 85 -40.59 9.98 0.63
C HIS A 85 -41.32 11.32 0.70
N ILE A 86 -41.71 11.85 -0.45
CA ILE A 86 -42.52 13.06 -0.58
C ILE A 86 -43.97 12.64 -0.76
N ASP A 87 -44.89 13.36 -0.11
CA ASP A 87 -46.32 13.11 -0.21
C ASP A 87 -46.79 13.03 -1.67
N PRO A 88 -47.32 11.88 -2.12
CA PRO A 88 -47.69 11.68 -3.51
C PRO A 88 -49.12 12.13 -3.83
N ARG A 89 -49.94 12.56 -2.86
CA ARG A 89 -51.39 12.75 -3.05
C ARG A 89 -51.73 13.71 -4.19
N ASP A 90 -51.13 14.89 -4.20
CA ASP A 90 -51.38 15.90 -5.25
C ASP A 90 -50.91 15.39 -6.62
N TYR A 91 -49.74 14.74 -6.66
CA TYR A 91 -49.18 14.15 -7.87
C TYR A 91 -50.06 13.03 -8.44
N GLN A 92 -50.59 12.16 -7.60
CA GLN A 92 -51.47 11.06 -8.01
C GLN A 92 -52.81 11.58 -8.56
N LEU A 93 -53.36 12.63 -7.95
CA LEU A 93 -54.59 13.26 -8.45
C LEU A 93 -54.38 13.87 -9.82
N ASP A 94 -53.25 14.55 -10.03
CA ASP A 94 -52.93 15.17 -11.32
C ASP A 94 -52.65 14.13 -12.42
N ILE A 95 -51.93 13.05 -12.11
CA ILE A 95 -51.75 11.92 -13.03
C ILE A 95 -53.12 11.35 -13.43
N THR A 96 -54.00 11.12 -12.46
CA THR A 96 -55.34 10.57 -12.72
C THR A 96 -56.17 11.49 -13.61
N ARG A 97 -56.12 12.81 -13.37
CA ARG A 97 -56.80 13.82 -14.20
C ARG A 97 -56.28 13.82 -15.63
N GLN A 98 -54.96 13.81 -15.81
CA GLN A 98 -54.33 13.77 -17.13
C GLN A 98 -54.69 12.50 -17.89
N GLN A 99 -54.68 11.34 -17.22
CA GLN A 99 -55.12 10.08 -17.82
C GLN A 99 -56.59 10.11 -18.27
N ALA A 100 -57.48 10.72 -17.48
CA ALA A 100 -58.88 10.88 -17.87
C ALA A 100 -59.03 11.80 -19.10
N THR A 101 -58.28 12.89 -19.16
CA THR A 101 -58.24 13.79 -20.33
C THR A 101 -57.73 13.06 -21.58
N LEU A 102 -56.66 12.28 -21.45
CA LEU A 102 -56.11 11.47 -22.54
C LEU A 102 -57.14 10.47 -23.06
N LYS A 103 -57.83 9.74 -22.17
CA LYS A 103 -58.88 8.79 -22.56
C LYS A 103 -60.04 9.46 -23.29
N LYS A 104 -60.47 10.64 -22.85
CA LYS A 104 -61.51 11.42 -23.53
C LYS A 104 -61.08 11.84 -24.93
N ALA A 105 -59.84 12.30 -25.10
CA ALA A 105 -59.31 12.71 -26.40
C ALA A 105 -59.13 11.53 -27.36
N GLN A 106 -58.80 10.33 -26.86
CA GLN A 106 -58.67 9.13 -27.69
C GLN A 106 -60.02 8.52 -28.12
N ALA A 107 -61.09 8.82 -27.40
CA ALA A 107 -62.44 8.32 -27.69
C ALA A 107 -63.26 9.26 -28.59
N ALA A 108 -62.71 10.44 -28.93
CA ALA A 108 -63.29 11.40 -29.86
C ALA A 108 -62.68 11.23 -31.26
#